data_AF-A0A261BSP7-F1
#
_entry.id   AF-A0A261BSP7-F1
#
_cell.length_a   1.000
_cell.length_b   1.000
_cell.length_c   1.000
_cell.angle_alpha   90.00
_cell.angle_beta   90.00
_cell.angle_gamma   90.00
#
_symmetry.space_group_name_H-M   'P 1'
#
loop_
_entity.id
_entity.type
_entity.pdbx_description
1 polymer ?
#
loop_
_entity_poly.entity_id
_entity_poly.type
_entity_poly.pdbx_seq_one_letter_code
_entity_poly.pdbx_strand_id
1 'polypeptide(L)'
;DERDTVQKKTFTKWVNKHLSKTGLKVDDLFVDLRDGYALIALLEALTGERIQKESGYTRFHRIQNVQYCLDFLKKKNVSFGDSRGIKLVNIRPEDIVEGNGKLTLGLIWTIILNFQVSVIRQRLLMESQHEQMSGAH
;
A
#
# COMPACT_ATOMS: atom_id res chain seq x y z
N ASP A 1 -21.56 -6.73 1.72
CA ASP A 1 -21.84 -7.72 0.68
C ASP A 1 -20.90 -8.92 0.85
N GLU A 2 -21.28 -10.13 0.45
CA GLU A 2 -20.44 -11.34 0.61
C GLU A 2 -19.09 -11.19 -0.12
N ARG A 3 -19.11 -10.47 -1.25
CA ARG A 3 -17.93 -10.09 -2.04
C ARG A 3 -16.96 -9.18 -1.27
N ASP A 4 -17.48 -8.20 -0.51
CA ASP A 4 -16.65 -7.32 0.32
C ASP A 4 -15.92 -8.12 1.42
N THR A 5 -16.57 -9.16 1.92
CA THR A 5 -16.01 -10.03 2.97
C THR A 5 -14.84 -10.86 2.44
N VAL A 6 -14.96 -11.39 1.22
CA VAL A 6 -13.87 -12.14 0.55
C VAL A 6 -12.70 -11.22 0.20
N GLN A 7 -12.99 -10.02 -0.32
CA GLN A 7 -11.96 -9.03 -0.66
C GLN A 7 -11.20 -8.57 0.60
N LYS A 8 -11.93 -8.21 1.67
CA LYS A 8 -11.33 -7.84 2.97
C LYS A 8 -10.40 -8.93 3.49
N LYS A 9 -10.84 -10.20 3.49
CA LYS A 9 -10.01 -11.33 3.94
C LYS A 9 -8.74 -11.47 3.11
N THR A 10 -8.86 -11.36 1.79
CA THR A 10 -7.72 -11.47 0.87
C THR A 10 -6.70 -10.35 1.10
N PHE A 11 -7.17 -9.11 1.20
CA PHE A 11 -6.32 -7.96 1.45
C PHE A 11 -5.69 -8.01 2.84
N THR A 12 -6.43 -8.45 3.86
CA THR A 12 -5.90 -8.62 5.22
C THR A 12 -4.73 -9.63 5.24
N LYS A 13 -4.89 -10.77 4.58
CA LYS A 13 -3.79 -11.76 4.44
C LYS A 13 -2.58 -11.18 3.72
N TRP A 14 -2.82 -10.42 2.65
CA TRP A 14 -1.76 -9.78 1.89
C TRP A 14 -0.98 -8.74 2.71
N VAL A 15 -1.68 -7.88 3.46
CA VAL A 15 -1.06 -6.91 4.37
C VAL A 15 -0.23 -7.63 5.43
N ASN A 16 -0.79 -8.64 6.11
CA ASN A 16 -0.09 -9.39 7.14
C ASN A 16 1.15 -10.14 6.62
N LYS A 17 1.14 -10.60 5.37
CA LYS A 17 2.33 -11.21 4.75
C LYS A 17 3.51 -10.24 4.77
N HIS A 18 3.28 -8.97 4.44
CA HIS A 18 4.32 -7.93 4.40
C HIS A 18 4.65 -7.35 5.78
N LEU A 19 3.70 -7.37 6.72
CA LEU A 19 3.92 -6.95 8.11
C LEU A 19 4.56 -8.02 9.00
N SER A 20 4.69 -9.26 8.54
CA SER A 20 5.21 -10.39 9.34
C SER A 20 6.54 -10.13 10.05
N LYS A 21 7.40 -9.26 9.49
CA LYS A 21 8.71 -8.90 10.06
C LYS A 21 8.70 -7.64 10.92
N THR A 22 7.59 -6.90 10.98
CA THR A 22 7.49 -5.64 11.74
C THR A 22 6.91 -5.83 13.14
N GLY A 23 6.40 -7.03 13.44
CA GLY A 23 5.68 -7.33 14.69
C GLY A 23 4.25 -6.79 14.72
N LEU A 24 3.80 -6.12 13.65
CA LEU A 24 2.42 -5.64 13.51
C LEU A 24 1.53 -6.72 12.88
N LYS A 25 0.26 -6.73 13.30
CA LYS A 25 -0.78 -7.62 12.76
C LYS A 25 -2.07 -6.83 12.60
N VAL A 26 -2.74 -7.05 11.47
CA VAL A 26 -4.05 -6.51 11.15
C VAL A 26 -5.06 -7.64 11.21
N ASP A 27 -6.03 -7.52 12.12
CA ASP A 27 -7.14 -8.46 12.27
C ASP A 27 -8.40 -7.92 11.60
N ASP A 28 -8.69 -6.62 11.76
CA ASP A 28 -9.73 -5.91 11.04
C ASP A 28 -9.14 -4.73 10.25
N LEU A 29 -9.10 -4.89 8.93
CA LEU A 29 -8.61 -3.88 7.99
C LEU A 29 -9.26 -2.48 8.16
N PHE A 30 -10.52 -2.40 8.58
CA PHE A 30 -11.24 -1.13 8.71
C PHE A 30 -11.04 -0.49 10.07
N VAL A 31 -10.40 -1.19 11.01
CA VAL A 31 -10.11 -0.70 12.36
C VAL A 31 -8.61 -0.45 12.52
N ASP A 32 -7.79 -1.43 12.17
CA ASP A 32 -6.36 -1.44 12.50
C ASP A 32 -5.51 -0.58 11.56
N LEU A 33 -6.09 -0.07 10.47
CA LEU A 33 -5.44 0.90 9.60
C LEU A 33 -5.73 2.36 9.98
N ARG A 34 -6.66 2.60 10.91
CA ARG A 34 -7.22 3.93 11.19
C ARG A 34 -6.23 4.88 11.86
N ASP A 35 -5.17 4.38 12.47
CA ASP A 35 -4.14 5.20 13.11
C ASP A 35 -2.94 5.52 12.19
N GLY A 36 -2.90 4.89 11.01
CA GLY A 36 -1.87 5.05 10.00
C GLY A 36 -0.58 4.25 10.24
N TYR A 37 -0.36 3.64 11.40
CA TYR A 37 0.92 2.96 11.69
C TYR A 37 1.13 1.72 10.83
N ALA A 38 0.10 0.87 10.71
CA ALA A 38 0.16 -0.32 9.87
C ALA A 38 0.32 0.04 8.37
N LEU A 39 -0.28 1.16 7.92
CA LEU A 39 -0.10 1.66 6.55
C LEU A 39 1.33 2.15 6.31
N ILE A 40 1.90 2.92 7.24
CA ILE A 40 3.29 3.36 7.18
C ILE A 40 4.20 2.14 7.09
N ALA A 41 4.10 1.21 8.05
CA ALA A 41 4.95 0.03 8.11
C ALA A 41 4.84 -0.85 6.85
N LEU A 42 3.64 -0.95 6.28
CA LEU A 42 3.43 -1.65 5.01
C LEU A 42 4.19 -0.99 3.85
N LEU A 43 4.10 0.35 3.72
CA LEU A 43 4.80 1.07 2.67
C LEU A 43 6.32 1.02 2.86
N GLU A 44 6.82 1.14 4.09
CA GLU A 44 8.24 0.96 4.39
C GLU A 44 8.70 -0.46 4.03
N ALA A 45 7.92 -1.49 4.36
CA ALA A 45 8.25 -2.88 4.03
C ALA A 45 8.28 -3.15 2.52
N LEU A 46 7.41 -2.49 1.75
CA LEU A 46 7.33 -2.66 0.29
C LEU A 46 8.44 -1.90 -0.46
N THR A 47 8.92 -0.78 0.10
CA THR A 47 9.85 0.12 -0.61
C THR A 47 11.26 0.15 -0.04
N GLY A 48 11.43 -0.25 1.22
CA GLY A 48 12.68 -0.06 1.97
C GLY A 48 12.93 1.40 2.40
N GLU A 49 12.00 2.32 2.13
CA GLU A 49 12.15 3.74 2.46
C GLU A 49 11.40 4.11 3.73
N ARG A 50 11.99 4.99 4.52
CA ARG A 50 11.39 5.50 5.76
C ARG A 50 10.34 6.57 5.48
N ILE A 51 9.24 6.51 6.22
CA ILE A 51 8.18 7.52 6.19
C ILE A 51 8.11 8.18 7.57
N GLN A 52 7.95 9.50 7.59
CA GLN A 52 7.68 10.26 8.81
C GLN A 52 6.44 9.73 9.54
N LYS A 53 6.44 9.82 10.87
CA LYS A 53 5.35 9.36 11.73
C LYS A 53 5.18 10.30 12.92
N GLU A 54 3.94 10.65 13.20
CA GLU A 54 3.52 11.40 14.38
C GLU A 54 3.28 10.44 15.55
N SER A 55 3.92 10.71 16.68
CA SER A 55 3.71 9.97 17.93
C SER A 55 2.57 10.58 18.73
N GLY A 56 1.44 9.89 18.82
CA GLY A 56 0.30 10.31 19.62
C GLY A 56 -0.97 9.53 19.31
N TYR A 57 -2.00 9.70 20.14
CA TYR A 57 -3.25 8.92 20.06
C TYR A 57 -4.47 9.72 19.62
N THR A 58 -4.35 11.06 19.53
CA THR A 58 -5.46 11.94 19.14
C THR A 58 -5.83 11.77 17.66
N ARG A 59 -7.06 12.15 17.29
CA ARG A 59 -7.52 12.11 15.89
C ARG A 59 -6.60 12.88 14.94
N PHE A 60 -6.01 13.97 15.39
CA PHE A 60 -5.05 14.76 14.62
C PHE A 60 -3.82 13.94 14.22
N HIS A 61 -3.19 13.23 15.17
CA HIS A 61 -2.00 12.40 14.88
C HIS A 61 -2.35 11.27 13.89
N ARG A 62 -3.53 10.66 14.04
CA ARG A 62 -4.01 9.62 13.10
C ARG A 62 -4.17 10.16 11.68
N ILE A 63 -4.80 11.33 11.55
CA ILE A 63 -4.95 12.02 10.26
C ILE A 63 -3.58 12.32 9.65
N GLN A 64 -2.63 12.83 10.43
CA GLN A 64 -1.27 13.11 9.93
C GLN A 64 -0.55 11.84 9.46
N ASN A 65 -0.60 10.75 10.22
CA ASN A 65 0.02 9.48 9.82
C ASN A 65 -0.57 8.92 8.51
N VAL A 66 -1.90 8.98 8.34
CA VAL A 66 -2.54 8.58 7.09
C VAL A 66 -2.17 9.55 5.96
N GLN A 67 -2.15 10.86 6.22
CA GLN A 67 -1.76 11.87 5.23
C GLN A 67 -0.34 11.62 4.70
N TYR A 68 0.62 11.29 5.57
CA TYR A 68 1.97 10.92 5.16
C TYR A 68 2.01 9.71 4.23
N CYS A 69 1.17 8.70 4.47
CA CYS A 69 1.03 7.56 3.57
C CYS A 69 0.52 7.99 2.19
N LEU A 70 -0.54 8.81 2.15
CA LEU A 70 -1.13 9.28 0.90
C LEU A 70 -0.14 10.14 0.10
N ASP A 71 0.60 11.02 0.76
CA ASP A 71 1.59 11.86 0.08
C ASP A 71 2.80 11.06 -0.40
N PHE A 72 3.23 10.03 0.36
CA PHE A 72 4.26 9.10 -0.09
C PHE A 72 3.82 8.37 -1.38
N LEU A 73 2.58 7.87 -1.41
CA LEU A 73 2.01 7.23 -2.59
C LEU A 73 1.95 8.19 -3.80
N LYS A 74 1.51 9.43 -3.60
CA LYS A 74 1.52 10.45 -4.67
C LYS A 74 2.92 10.74 -5.19
N LYS A 75 3.94 10.79 -4.32
CA LYS A 75 5.34 10.98 -4.75
C LYS A 75 5.84 9.81 -5.58
N LYS A 76 5.54 8.57 -5.17
CA LYS A 76 5.96 7.35 -5.88
C LYS A 76 5.37 7.22 -7.28
N ASN A 77 4.18 7.75 -7.52
CA ASN A 77 3.62 7.84 -8.88
C ASN A 77 4.53 8.47 -9.89
N VAL A 78 5.16 9.56 -9.46
CA VAL A 78 5.99 10.36 -10.33
C VAL A 78 7.26 9.59 -10.66
N SER A 79 7.75 8.77 -9.72
CA SER A 79 8.99 8.00 -9.87
C SER A 79 8.87 6.74 -10.73
N PHE A 80 7.71 6.06 -10.75
CA PHE A 80 7.59 4.76 -11.45
C PHE A 80 7.26 4.86 -12.94
N GLY A 81 6.99 6.06 -13.49
CA GLY A 81 6.83 6.28 -14.94
C GLY A 81 5.67 5.52 -15.61
N ASP A 82 4.85 4.76 -14.87
CA ASP A 82 3.66 4.10 -15.40
C ASP A 82 2.65 5.20 -15.76
N SER A 83 2.33 5.31 -17.06
CA SER A 83 1.37 6.28 -17.60
C SER A 83 -0.03 6.16 -16.96
N ARG A 84 -0.28 5.13 -16.14
CA ARG A 84 -1.54 4.94 -15.39
C ARG A 84 -1.58 5.64 -14.03
N GLY A 85 -0.46 5.88 -13.34
CA GLY A 85 -0.35 6.53 -12.01
C GLY A 85 -1.23 5.94 -10.87
N ILE A 86 -0.81 6.05 -9.60
CA ILE A 86 -1.68 5.87 -8.40
C ILE A 86 -2.74 6.96 -8.45
N LYS A 87 -3.95 6.57 -8.84
CA LYS A 87 -5.14 7.42 -8.78
C LYS A 87 -5.78 7.29 -7.40
N LEU A 88 -5.34 8.11 -6.45
CA LEU A 88 -6.03 8.31 -5.15
C LEU A 88 -7.25 9.22 -5.32
N VAL A 89 -8.04 9.02 -6.37
CA VAL A 89 -9.21 9.86 -6.64
C VAL A 89 -10.21 9.64 -5.50
N ASN A 90 -10.48 10.70 -4.74
CA ASN A 90 -11.44 10.75 -3.64
C ASN A 90 -11.11 9.93 -2.39
N ILE A 91 -9.83 9.72 -2.06
CA ILE A 91 -9.44 9.19 -0.74
C ILE A 91 -8.81 10.32 0.08
N ARG A 92 -9.46 10.69 1.18
CA ARG A 92 -8.91 11.64 2.18
C ARG A 92 -8.43 10.87 3.42
N PRO A 93 -7.52 11.45 4.22
CA PRO A 93 -7.09 10.81 5.46
C PRO A 93 -8.24 10.50 6.41
N GLU A 94 -9.22 11.40 6.51
CA GLU A 94 -10.39 11.27 7.38
C GLU A 94 -11.20 10.01 7.06
N ASP A 95 -11.36 9.68 5.77
CA ASP A 95 -12.08 8.50 5.33
C ASP A 95 -11.48 7.21 5.90
N ILE A 96 -10.14 7.15 5.97
CA ILE A 96 -9.41 6.01 6.51
C ILE A 96 -9.47 6.03 8.05
N VAL A 97 -9.29 7.20 8.68
CA VAL A 97 -9.36 7.35 10.15
C VAL A 97 -10.77 7.03 10.67
N GLU A 98 -11.81 7.20 9.86
CA GLU A 98 -13.19 6.85 10.18
C GLU A 98 -13.53 5.39 9.86
N GLY A 99 -12.65 4.67 9.16
CA GLY A 99 -12.84 3.26 8.83
C GLY A 99 -13.81 3.04 7.67
N ASN A 100 -13.89 3.98 6.71
CA ASN A 100 -14.71 3.82 5.52
C ASN A 100 -14.21 2.59 4.73
N GLY A 101 -14.97 1.49 4.78
CA GLY A 101 -14.55 0.21 4.22
C GLY A 101 -14.27 0.27 2.73
N LYS A 102 -15.11 0.96 1.94
CA LYS A 102 -14.94 1.09 0.49
C LYS A 102 -13.64 1.83 0.14
N LEU A 103 -13.38 2.95 0.80
CA LEU A 103 -12.19 3.76 0.54
C LEU A 103 -10.92 3.10 1.09
N THR A 104 -11.03 2.37 2.21
CA THR A 104 -9.93 1.56 2.76
C THR A 104 -9.54 0.42 1.81
N LEU A 105 -10.52 -0.31 1.28
CA LEU A 105 -10.27 -1.35 0.26
C LEU A 105 -9.67 -0.74 -1.01
N GLY A 106 -10.16 0.42 -1.45
CA GLY A 106 -9.60 1.15 -2.59
C GLY A 106 -8.14 1.54 -2.39
N LEU A 107 -7.78 2.01 -1.19
CA LEU A 107 -6.41 2.35 -0.82
C LEU A 107 -5.49 1.12 -0.86
N ILE A 108 -5.89 0.03 -0.20
CA ILE A 108 -5.07 -1.20 -0.18
C ILE A 108 -4.93 -1.80 -1.59
N TRP A 109 -6.01 -1.80 -2.37
CA TRP A 109 -5.97 -2.20 -3.78
C TRP A 109 -4.96 -1.37 -4.58
N THR A 110 -4.96 -0.05 -4.37
CA THR A 110 -4.03 0.86 -5.02
C THR A 110 -2.58 0.53 -4.66
N ILE A 111 -2.29 0.24 -3.39
CA ILE A 111 -0.95 -0.17 -2.94
C ILE A 111 -0.55 -1.50 -3.59
N ILE A 112 -1.43 -2.50 -3.57
CA ILE A 112 -1.18 -3.82 -4.19
C ILE A 112 -0.82 -3.66 -5.67
N LEU A 113 -1.63 -2.92 -6.41
CA LEU A 113 -1.41 -2.71 -7.84
C LEU A 113 -0.06 -2.05 -8.12
N ASN A 114 0.34 -1.06 -7.32
CA ASN A 114 1.53 -0.26 -7.63
C ASN A 114 2.84 -0.89 -7.15
N PHE A 115 2.81 -1.72 -6.11
CA PHE A 115 4.04 -2.33 -5.59
C PHE A 115 4.17 -3.81 -5.94
N GLN A 116 3.09 -4.58 -6.00
CA GLN A 116 3.20 -5.99 -6.39
C GLN A 116 3.26 -6.18 -7.91
N VAL A 117 2.39 -5.51 -8.66
CA VAL A 117 2.33 -5.69 -10.12
C VAL A 117 3.51 -5.03 -10.80
N SER A 118 3.99 -3.89 -10.31
CA SER A 118 5.19 -3.23 -10.84
C SER A 118 6.45 -4.08 -10.66
N VAL A 119 6.62 -4.72 -9.50
CA VAL A 119 7.75 -5.66 -9.27
C VAL A 119 7.68 -6.84 -10.23
N ILE A 120 6.50 -7.41 -10.46
CA ILE A 120 6.32 -8.50 -11.44
C ILE A 120 6.69 -8.02 -12.86
N ARG A 121 6.21 -6.85 -13.29
CA ARG A 121 6.55 -6.30 -14.61
C ARG A 121 8.05 -6.07 -14.77
N GLN A 122 8.71 -5.46 -13.77
CA GLN A 122 10.14 -5.21 -13.82
C GLN A 122 10.94 -6.52 -13.89
N ARG A 123 10.55 -7.53 -13.12
CA ARG A 123 11.18 -8.86 -13.18
C ARG A 123 11.03 -9.49 -14.57
N LEU A 124 9.83 -9.50 -15.15
CA LEU A 124 9.59 -10.04 -16.49
C LEU A 124 10.39 -9.29 -17.57
N LEU A 125 10.52 -7.96 -17.45
CA LEU A 125 11.36 -7.16 -18.34
C LEU A 125 12.84 -7.55 -18.23
N MET A 126 13.35 -7.76 -17.01
CA MET A 126 14.74 -8.22 -16.80
C MET A 126 14.98 -9.63 -17.37
N GLU A 127 14.04 -10.56 -17.17
CA GLU A 127 14.12 -11.93 -17.68
C GLU A 127 14.14 -11.94 -19.23
N SER A 128 13.25 -11.17 -19.86
CA SER A 128 13.23 -11.05 -21.33
C SER A 128 14.49 -10.42 -21.93
N GLN A 129 15.11 -9.46 -21.24
CA GLN A 129 16.40 -8.89 -21.66
C GLN A 129 17.54 -9.91 -21.51
N HIS A 130 17.53 -10.71 -20.44
CA HIS A 130 18.52 -11.75 -20.21
C HIS A 130 18.46 -12.87 -21.25
N GLU A 131 17.25 -13.32 -21.63
CA GLU A 131 17.06 -14.31 -22.70
C GLU A 131 17.56 -13.82 -24.07
N GLN A 132 17.32 -12.55 -24.41
CA GLN A 132 17.81 -11.96 -25.67
C GLN A 132 19.35 -11.88 -25.72
N MET A 133 20.01 -11.67 -24.58
CA MET A 133 21.49 -11.65 -24.49
C MET A 133 22.09 -13.06 -24.46
N SER A 134 21.40 -14.04 -23.86
CA SER A 134 21.88 -15.42 -23.77
C SER A 134 21.67 -16.23 -25.05
N GLY A 135 20.68 -15.87 -25.89
CA GLY A 135 20.41 -16.53 -27.17
C GLY A 135 21.24 -16.01 -28.36
N ALA A 136 22.14 -15.06 -28.12
CA ALA A 136 23.00 -14.44 -29.15
C ALA A 136 24.42 -15.07 -29.24
N HIS A 137 24.64 -16.22 -28.60
CA HIS A 137 25.86 -17.02 -28.67
C HIS A 137 25.57 -18.39 -29.29
#